data_AF-A0A848UQM8-F1
#
_entry.id   AF-A0A848UQM8-F1
#
_cell.length_a   1.000
_cell.length_b   1.000
_cell.length_c   1.000
_cell.angle_alpha   90.00
_cell.angle_beta   90.00
_cell.angle_gamma   90.00
#
_symmetry.space_group_name_H-M   'P 1'
#
loop_
_entity.id
_entity.type
_entity.pdbx_description
1 polymer ?
#
loop_
_entity_poly.entity_id
_entity_poly.type
_entity_poly.pdbx_seq_one_letter_code
_entity_poly.pdbx_strand_id
1 'polypeptide(L)'
;MITSIFSKSKPINIILVVVFLVLLFILSGYTTVFNNLDAIAGGAAKLFITLFSVFLLDFIISKNSLTKRNSYAIMTFGLLFGLFPNALKYSDLLLSNLFILFALRRIISLHTRVSLKKKFFDAAFWIAMATLFYFWAILFFAILIVALIYHSQNDIKNTIIPFTGIAAVAILLFSYNIIFYDQYLRATNFDLSASLDYTPYNSAESIIKLTALFVAFIWIIVYYFRTLGDKNKKLRPSYFLIAWSAVIAILIAIIAPIKNGSEYLFLFAPFSVIMANYIEIITERWFKEIFVAMFIIIPIVSLLL
;
A
#
# COMPACT_ATOMS: atom_id res chain seq x y z
N MET A 1 -5.10 7.78 -25.08
CA MET A 1 -3.73 7.56 -25.57
C MET A 1 -2.79 7.06 -24.48
N ILE A 2 -2.96 7.43 -23.20
CA ILE A 2 -2.05 6.98 -22.14
C ILE A 2 -2.37 5.53 -21.76
N THR A 3 -3.66 5.18 -21.67
CA THR A 3 -4.07 3.82 -21.27
C THR A 3 -3.63 2.76 -22.27
N SER A 4 -3.48 3.09 -23.56
CA SER A 4 -2.97 2.15 -24.57
C SER A 4 -1.53 1.71 -24.31
N ILE A 5 -0.68 2.55 -23.72
CA ILE A 5 0.73 2.21 -23.38
C ILE A 5 0.75 1.13 -22.29
N PHE A 6 -0.10 1.28 -21.27
CA PHE A 6 -0.19 0.39 -20.11
C PHE A 6 -1.08 -0.85 -20.32
N SER A 7 -1.71 -0.98 -21.48
CA SER A 7 -2.61 -2.10 -21.82
C SER A 7 -1.92 -3.46 -21.85
N LYS A 8 -0.60 -3.51 -22.02
CA LYS A 8 0.22 -4.73 -22.01
C LYS A 8 1.31 -4.61 -20.95
N SER A 9 1.59 -5.69 -20.21
CA SER A 9 2.71 -5.74 -19.27
C SER A 9 4.04 -5.79 -20.02
N LYS A 10 4.69 -4.63 -20.15
CA LYS A 10 6.01 -4.47 -20.78
C LYS A 10 6.97 -3.82 -19.79
N PRO A 11 8.26 -4.19 -19.77
CA PRO A 11 9.26 -3.56 -18.89
C PRO A 11 9.31 -2.04 -19.01
N ILE A 12 9.11 -1.50 -20.22
CA ILE A 12 9.09 -0.05 -20.47
C ILE A 12 8.05 0.69 -19.61
N ASN A 13 6.93 0.06 -19.27
CA ASN A 13 5.89 0.68 -18.45
C ASN A 13 6.35 0.91 -17.02
N ILE A 14 7.14 -0.01 -16.47
CA ILE A 14 7.73 0.12 -15.14
C ILE A 14 8.76 1.25 -15.17
N ILE A 15 9.60 1.31 -16.20
CA ILE A 15 10.59 2.38 -16.38
C ILE A 15 9.92 3.76 -16.41
N LEU A 16 8.81 3.91 -17.15
CA LEU A 16 8.05 5.17 -17.19
C LEU A 16 7.56 5.61 -15.80
N VAL A 17 7.02 4.68 -15.01
CA VAL A 17 6.57 4.98 -13.63
C VAL A 17 7.74 5.30 -12.71
N VAL A 18 8.87 4.60 -12.85
CA VAL A 18 10.11 4.89 -12.10
C VAL A 18 10.61 6.30 -12.39
N VAL A 19 10.72 6.68 -13.67
CA VAL A 19 11.15 8.03 -14.07
C VAL A 19 10.20 9.09 -13.51
N PHE A 20 8.89 8.86 -13.60
CA PHE A 20 7.89 9.75 -13.02
C PHE A 20 8.05 9.92 -11.50
N LEU A 21 8.27 8.83 -10.76
CA LEU A 21 8.48 8.89 -9.30
C LEU A 21 9.79 9.59 -8.92
N VAL A 22 10.85 9.41 -9.70
CA VAL A 22 12.12 10.13 -9.50
C VAL A 22 11.90 11.63 -9.67
N LEU A 23 11.20 12.06 -10.72
CA LEU A 23 10.85 13.47 -10.93
C LEU A 23 10.00 14.01 -9.77
N LEU A 24 8.96 13.29 -9.35
CA LEU A 24 8.13 13.67 -8.20
C LEU A 24 8.94 13.79 -6.90
N PHE A 25 9.88 12.88 -6.67
CA PHE A 25 10.73 12.92 -5.49
C PHE A 25 11.62 14.17 -5.48
N ILE A 26 12.22 14.51 -6.63
CA ILE A 26 13.02 15.73 -6.77
C ILE A 26 12.15 16.96 -6.51
N LEU A 27 10.96 17.03 -7.13
CA LEU A 27 10.04 18.18 -6.95
C LEU A 27 9.53 18.33 -5.51
N SER A 28 9.24 17.23 -4.83
CA SER A 28 8.69 17.24 -3.46
C SER A 28 9.74 17.41 -2.36
N GLY A 29 11.01 17.05 -2.64
CA GLY A 29 12.11 17.02 -1.67
C GLY A 29 13.25 18.01 -1.94
N TYR A 30 13.16 18.84 -2.98
CA TYR A 30 14.23 19.71 -3.48
C TYR A 30 14.92 20.55 -2.38
N THR A 31 14.17 21.05 -1.40
CA THR A 31 14.71 21.96 -0.36
C THR A 31 15.33 21.24 0.85
N THR A 32 15.03 19.96 1.05
CA THR A 32 15.43 19.21 2.26
C THR A 32 16.54 18.19 2.00
N VAL A 33 16.68 17.68 0.78
CA VAL A 33 17.62 16.59 0.45
C VAL A 33 19.05 17.08 0.19
N PHE A 34 19.24 18.34 -0.25
CA PHE A 34 20.56 18.84 -0.71
C PHE A 34 21.35 19.66 0.32
N ASN A 35 20.96 19.62 1.60
CA ASN A 35 21.59 20.48 2.63
C ASN A 35 22.83 19.84 3.28
N ASN A 36 22.84 18.53 3.50
CA ASN A 36 23.94 17.79 4.13
C ASN A 36 24.00 16.32 3.67
N LEU A 37 25.15 15.66 3.87
CA LEU A 37 25.37 14.27 3.45
C LEU A 37 24.35 13.28 4.06
N ASP A 38 23.97 13.49 5.32
CA ASP A 38 22.98 12.64 6.00
C ASP A 38 21.58 12.77 5.38
N ALA A 39 21.16 13.98 4.97
CA ALA A 39 19.90 14.16 4.26
C ALA A 39 19.92 13.56 2.86
N ILE A 40 21.07 13.57 2.18
CA ILE A 40 21.24 12.90 0.89
C ILE A 40 21.06 11.39 1.07
N ALA A 41 21.74 10.80 2.06
CA ALA A 41 21.62 9.36 2.36
C ALA A 41 20.18 8.98 2.73
N GLY A 42 19.54 9.76 3.61
CA GLY A 42 18.13 9.56 3.98
C GLY A 42 17.17 9.71 2.79
N GLY A 43 17.40 10.70 1.92
CA GLY A 43 16.63 10.90 0.71
C GLY A 43 16.77 9.74 -0.28
N ALA A 44 18.00 9.29 -0.52
CA ALA A 44 18.28 8.13 -1.36
C ALA A 44 17.61 6.86 -0.84
N ALA A 45 17.60 6.64 0.48
CA ALA A 45 16.91 5.52 1.11
C ALA A 45 15.37 5.59 0.88
N LYS A 46 14.74 6.76 1.07
CA LYS A 46 13.30 6.95 0.79
C LYS A 46 12.95 6.70 -0.68
N LEU A 47 13.77 7.19 -1.60
CA LEU A 47 13.62 6.94 -3.02
C LEU A 47 13.72 5.45 -3.32
N PHE A 48 14.76 4.78 -2.81
CA PHE A 48 14.96 3.35 -3.01
C PHE A 48 13.78 2.53 -2.50
N ILE A 49 13.28 2.81 -1.29
CA ILE A 49 12.10 2.13 -0.71
C ILE A 49 10.87 2.32 -1.59
N THR A 50 10.64 3.55 -2.07
CA THR A 50 9.51 3.86 -2.95
C THR A 50 9.61 3.10 -4.27
N LEU A 51 10.75 3.14 -4.95
CA LEU A 51 10.97 2.43 -6.21
C LEU A 51 10.86 0.90 -6.02
N PHE A 52 11.44 0.38 -4.94
CA PHE A 52 11.35 -1.03 -4.60
C PHE A 52 9.90 -1.46 -4.32
N SER A 53 9.07 -0.60 -3.73
CA SER A 53 7.64 -0.86 -3.53
C SER A 53 6.88 -1.02 -4.86
N VAL A 54 7.25 -0.27 -5.91
CA VAL A 54 6.68 -0.43 -7.26
C VAL A 54 7.01 -1.81 -7.83
N PHE A 55 8.27 -2.22 -7.78
CA PHE A 55 8.71 -3.54 -8.25
C PHE A 55 8.05 -4.67 -7.44
N LEU A 56 7.93 -4.50 -6.12
CA LEU A 56 7.28 -5.47 -5.26
C LEU A 56 5.79 -5.61 -5.59
N LEU A 57 5.09 -4.50 -5.86
CA LEU A 57 3.70 -4.53 -6.29
C LEU A 57 3.54 -5.28 -7.63
N ASP A 58 4.37 -4.99 -8.63
CA ASP A 58 4.34 -5.72 -9.91
C ASP A 58 4.59 -7.21 -9.72
N PHE A 59 5.56 -7.58 -8.87
CA PHE A 59 5.83 -8.97 -8.51
C PHE A 59 4.60 -9.63 -7.87
N ILE A 60 3.92 -8.96 -6.92
CA ILE A 60 2.71 -9.49 -6.26
C ILE A 60 1.61 -9.73 -7.28
N ILE A 61 1.37 -8.77 -8.17
CA ILE A 61 0.33 -8.83 -9.21
C ILE A 61 0.60 -9.96 -10.19
N SER A 62 1.82 -9.99 -10.74
CA SER A 62 2.24 -10.98 -11.73
C SER A 62 2.26 -12.39 -11.15
N LYS A 63 2.71 -12.58 -9.90
CA LYS A 63 2.78 -13.90 -9.26
C LYS A 63 1.40 -14.47 -8.92
N ASN A 64 0.43 -13.62 -8.61
CA ASN A 64 -0.91 -14.04 -8.19
C ASN A 64 -1.99 -13.84 -9.27
N SER A 65 -1.62 -13.47 -10.49
CA SER A 65 -2.54 -13.21 -11.61
C SER A 65 -3.70 -12.28 -11.24
N LEU A 66 -3.40 -11.19 -10.51
CA LEU A 66 -4.42 -10.25 -9.99
C LEU A 66 -5.00 -9.32 -11.05
N THR A 67 -4.33 -9.20 -12.20
CA THR A 67 -4.77 -8.46 -13.39
C THR A 67 -4.53 -9.33 -14.64
N LYS A 68 -5.20 -9.05 -15.77
CA LYS A 68 -4.95 -9.81 -17.02
C LYS A 68 -3.72 -9.29 -17.77
N ARG A 69 -2.55 -9.34 -17.12
CA ARG A 69 -1.23 -9.00 -17.71
C ARG A 69 -1.16 -7.59 -18.31
N ASN A 70 -1.82 -6.62 -17.69
CA ASN A 70 -1.67 -5.20 -17.98
C ASN A 70 -0.83 -4.50 -16.90
N SER A 71 -0.38 -3.27 -17.17
CA SER A 71 0.40 -2.44 -16.24
C SER A 71 -0.42 -1.31 -15.62
N TYR A 72 -1.76 -1.35 -15.67
CA TYR A 72 -2.61 -0.29 -15.14
C TYR A 72 -2.46 -0.09 -13.63
N ALA A 73 -2.18 -1.17 -12.89
CA ALA A 73 -1.97 -1.09 -11.45
C ALA A 73 -0.70 -0.31 -11.12
N ILE A 74 0.40 -0.59 -11.81
CA ILE A 74 1.69 0.08 -11.61
C ILE A 74 1.57 1.57 -11.94
N MET A 75 0.88 1.89 -13.05
CA MET A 75 0.55 3.27 -13.42
C MET A 75 -0.25 3.97 -12.32
N THR A 76 -1.35 3.36 -11.87
CA THR A 76 -2.20 3.93 -10.82
C THR A 76 -1.41 4.14 -9.53
N PHE A 77 -0.56 3.19 -9.16
CA PHE A 77 0.28 3.27 -7.97
C PHE A 77 1.24 4.45 -8.03
N GLY A 78 1.89 4.68 -9.18
CA GLY A 78 2.70 5.87 -9.42
C GLY A 78 1.89 7.16 -9.34
N LEU A 79 0.72 7.21 -9.99
CA LEU A 79 -0.15 8.39 -9.98
C LEU A 79 -0.66 8.76 -8.58
N LEU A 80 -0.89 7.78 -7.69
CA LEU A 80 -1.27 8.05 -6.31
C LEU A 80 -0.16 8.73 -5.50
N PHE A 81 1.12 8.42 -5.76
CA PHE A 81 2.23 9.21 -5.21
C PHE A 81 2.25 10.64 -5.77
N GLY A 82 1.83 10.83 -7.03
CA GLY A 82 1.62 12.17 -7.58
C GLY A 82 0.48 12.93 -6.88
N LEU A 83 -0.60 12.23 -6.52
CA LEU A 83 -1.73 12.82 -5.80
C LEU A 83 -1.37 13.22 -4.36
N PHE A 84 -0.57 12.39 -3.68
CA PHE A 84 -0.12 12.64 -2.30
C PHE A 84 1.41 12.61 -2.19
N PRO A 85 2.13 13.62 -2.72
CA PRO A 85 3.59 13.64 -2.71
C PRO A 85 4.18 13.71 -1.31
N ASN A 86 3.41 14.18 -0.31
CA ASN A 86 3.80 14.16 1.10
C ASN A 86 4.11 12.74 1.61
N ALA A 87 3.54 11.69 1.02
CA ALA A 87 3.86 10.31 1.38
C ALA A 87 5.36 9.97 1.18
N LEU A 88 6.06 10.65 0.26
CA LEU A 88 7.49 10.45 0.00
C LEU A 88 8.39 11.04 1.10
N LYS A 89 7.85 11.90 1.96
CA LYS A 89 8.63 12.63 2.99
C LYS A 89 8.83 11.80 4.26
N TYR A 90 7.90 10.91 4.59
CA TYR A 90 7.87 10.18 5.86
C TYR A 90 8.50 8.78 5.74
N SER A 91 9.73 8.62 6.25
CA SER A 91 10.47 7.34 6.20
C SER A 91 9.72 6.20 6.87
N ASP A 92 9.14 6.45 8.04
CA ASP A 92 8.50 5.42 8.85
C ASP A 92 7.26 4.86 8.16
N LEU A 93 6.47 5.73 7.52
CA LEU A 93 5.32 5.32 6.72
C LEU A 93 5.74 4.53 5.48
N LEU A 94 6.81 4.94 4.79
CA LEU A 94 7.33 4.21 3.63
C LEU A 94 7.83 2.80 4.02
N LEU A 95 8.58 2.69 5.12
CA LEU A 95 9.06 1.41 5.64
C LEU A 95 7.90 0.52 6.12
N SER A 96 6.98 1.08 6.89
CA SER A 96 5.80 0.36 7.36
C SER A 96 4.98 -0.18 6.19
N ASN A 97 4.71 0.67 5.18
CA ASN A 97 4.01 0.25 3.97
C ASN A 97 4.76 -0.84 3.19
N LEU A 98 6.10 -0.76 3.09
CA LEU A 98 6.90 -1.79 2.45
C LEU A 98 6.75 -3.15 3.16
N PHE A 99 6.77 -3.18 4.49
CA PHE A 99 6.54 -4.40 5.25
C PHE A 99 5.10 -4.92 5.07
N ILE A 100 4.10 -4.04 5.02
CA ILE A 100 2.73 -4.42 4.67
C ILE A 100 2.66 -5.05 3.26
N LEU A 101 3.38 -4.53 2.27
CA LEU A 101 3.46 -5.16 0.93
C LEU A 101 4.05 -6.57 1.00
N PHE A 102 5.10 -6.79 1.81
CA PHE A 102 5.64 -8.13 2.03
C PHE A 102 4.64 -9.08 2.72
N ALA A 103 3.85 -8.57 3.67
CA ALA A 103 2.79 -9.33 4.30
C ALA A 103 1.69 -9.69 3.29
N LEU A 104 1.19 -8.72 2.52
CA LEU A 104 0.17 -8.91 1.49
C LEU A 104 0.64 -9.91 0.42
N ARG A 105 1.91 -9.87 -0.01
CA ARG A 105 2.50 -10.87 -0.90
C ARG A 105 2.30 -12.29 -0.38
N ARG A 106 2.54 -12.52 0.92
CA ARG A 106 2.39 -13.84 1.55
C ARG A 106 0.92 -14.22 1.70
N ILE A 107 0.09 -13.30 2.20
CA ILE A 107 -1.35 -13.49 2.41
C ILE A 107 -2.05 -13.86 1.09
N ILE A 108 -1.86 -13.07 0.03
CA ILE A 108 -2.52 -13.27 -1.27
C ILE A 108 -2.11 -14.63 -1.89
N SER A 109 -0.86 -15.05 -1.68
CA SER A 109 -0.33 -16.31 -2.20
C SER A 109 -0.82 -17.57 -1.47
N LEU A 110 -1.61 -17.43 -0.39
CA LEU A 110 -2.15 -18.56 0.37
C LEU A 110 -3.11 -19.43 -0.47
N HIS A 111 -3.75 -18.86 -1.49
CA HIS A 111 -4.63 -19.59 -2.40
C HIS A 111 -3.95 -20.79 -3.08
N THR A 112 -2.63 -20.74 -3.28
CA THR A 112 -1.85 -21.85 -3.87
C THR A 112 -1.68 -23.05 -2.92
N ARG A 113 -1.96 -22.88 -1.61
CA ARG A 113 -1.82 -23.90 -0.55
C ARG A 113 -0.42 -24.49 -0.36
N VAL A 114 0.58 -24.01 -1.10
CA VAL A 114 1.99 -24.39 -0.89
C VAL A 114 2.52 -23.68 0.35
N SER A 115 3.17 -24.44 1.23
CA SER A 115 3.89 -23.96 2.42
C SER A 115 3.07 -23.00 3.31
N LEU A 116 1.81 -23.35 3.62
CA LEU A 116 0.87 -22.52 4.39
C LEU A 116 1.48 -21.99 5.69
N LYS A 117 2.08 -22.88 6.49
CA LYS A 117 2.73 -22.56 7.77
C LYS A 117 3.76 -21.43 7.64
N LYS A 118 4.68 -21.55 6.68
CA LYS A 118 5.71 -20.53 6.42
C LYS A 118 5.08 -19.20 6.00
N LYS A 119 4.03 -19.23 5.18
CA LYS A 119 3.34 -18.01 4.73
C LYS A 119 2.60 -17.29 5.85
N PHE A 120 1.94 -18.04 6.75
CA PHE A 120 1.28 -17.47 7.93
C PHE A 120 2.28 -16.83 8.89
N PHE A 121 3.40 -17.51 9.15
CA PHE A 121 4.50 -16.96 9.95
C PHE A 121 5.05 -15.67 9.33
N ASP A 122 5.45 -15.73 8.06
CA ASP A 122 6.04 -14.58 7.36
C ASP A 122 5.07 -13.39 7.33
N ALA A 123 3.78 -13.63 7.06
CA ALA A 123 2.79 -12.56 7.02
C ALA A 123 2.63 -11.87 8.38
N ALA A 124 2.53 -12.64 9.47
CA ALA A 124 2.45 -12.07 10.81
C ALA A 124 3.72 -11.33 11.21
N PHE A 125 4.89 -11.90 10.89
CA PHE A 125 6.19 -11.29 11.13
C PHE A 125 6.29 -9.93 10.44
N TRP A 126 5.93 -9.84 9.14
CA TRP A 126 5.98 -8.58 8.41
C TRP A 126 4.97 -7.54 8.89
N ILE A 127 3.76 -7.94 9.29
CA ILE A 127 2.79 -7.01 9.90
C ILE A 127 3.32 -6.47 11.23
N ALA A 128 3.86 -7.34 12.09
CA ALA A 128 4.43 -6.92 13.36
C ALA A 128 5.64 -5.99 13.17
N MET A 129 6.51 -6.26 12.19
CA MET A 129 7.59 -5.33 11.80
C MET A 129 7.03 -3.97 11.35
N ALA A 130 5.96 -3.95 10.55
CA ALA A 130 5.33 -2.70 10.11
C ALA A 130 4.79 -1.87 11.29
N THR A 131 4.23 -2.52 12.30
CA THR A 131 3.71 -1.90 13.53
C THR A 131 4.78 -1.17 14.33
N LEU A 132 6.06 -1.60 14.25
CA LEU A 132 7.16 -0.91 14.92
C LEU A 132 7.45 0.48 14.34
N PHE A 133 7.20 0.67 13.03
CA PHE A 133 7.39 1.96 12.36
C PHE A 133 6.11 2.81 12.37
N TYR A 134 4.95 2.16 12.31
CA TYR A 134 3.66 2.84 12.38
C TYR A 134 2.62 1.95 13.04
N PHE A 135 2.24 2.29 14.27
CA PHE A 135 1.44 1.43 15.14
C PHE A 135 0.16 0.90 14.48
N TRP A 136 -0.61 1.79 13.83
CA TRP A 136 -1.90 1.43 13.23
C TRP A 136 -1.82 0.42 12.08
N ALA A 137 -0.62 0.14 11.55
CA ALA A 137 -0.40 -0.95 10.60
C ALA A 137 -0.80 -2.33 11.19
N ILE A 138 -0.91 -2.46 12.52
CA ILE A 138 -1.41 -3.68 13.19
C ILE A 138 -2.80 -4.11 12.71
N LEU A 139 -3.63 -3.18 12.23
CA LEU A 139 -4.97 -3.48 11.70
C LEU A 139 -4.93 -4.44 10.49
N PHE A 140 -3.82 -4.50 9.75
CA PHE A 140 -3.64 -5.49 8.69
C PHE A 140 -3.63 -6.94 9.22
N PHE A 141 -3.43 -7.15 10.52
CA PHE A 141 -3.56 -8.47 11.14
C PHE A 141 -4.99 -9.04 11.00
N ALA A 142 -6.01 -8.19 10.92
CA ALA A 142 -7.38 -8.63 10.63
C ALA A 142 -7.48 -9.35 9.28
N ILE A 143 -6.70 -8.93 8.27
CA ILE A 143 -6.64 -9.61 6.96
C ILE A 143 -6.03 -10.99 7.09
N LEU A 144 -5.00 -11.13 7.92
CA LEU A 144 -4.37 -12.41 8.19
C LEU A 144 -5.36 -13.38 8.86
N ILE A 145 -6.18 -12.89 9.78
CA ILE A 145 -7.26 -13.67 10.41
C ILE A 145 -8.30 -14.10 9.37
N VAL A 146 -8.74 -13.19 8.49
CA VAL A 146 -9.66 -13.54 7.40
C VAL A 146 -9.03 -14.62 6.50
N ALA A 147 -7.74 -14.48 6.16
CA ALA A 147 -7.03 -15.47 5.36
C ALA A 147 -6.88 -16.83 6.07
N LEU A 148 -6.70 -16.84 7.40
CA LEU A 148 -6.74 -18.05 8.21
C LEU A 148 -8.09 -18.74 8.08
N ILE A 149 -9.20 -18.03 8.23
CA ILE A 149 -10.55 -18.61 8.12
C ILE A 149 -10.74 -19.28 6.75
N TYR A 150 -10.29 -18.64 5.66
CA TYR A 150 -10.41 -19.20 4.31
C TYR A 150 -9.46 -20.38 4.00
N HIS A 151 -8.28 -20.43 4.64
CA HIS A 151 -7.21 -21.32 4.20
C HIS A 151 -6.68 -22.31 5.26
N SER A 152 -7.02 -22.13 6.54
CA SER A 152 -6.47 -22.90 7.67
C SER A 152 -7.02 -24.33 7.77
N GLN A 153 -8.20 -24.60 7.19
CA GLN A 153 -8.88 -25.92 7.23
C GLN A 153 -9.01 -26.51 8.66
N ASN A 154 -9.20 -25.66 9.67
CA ASN A 154 -9.28 -26.04 11.09
C ASN A 154 -8.04 -26.74 11.68
N ASP A 155 -6.86 -26.64 11.05
CA ASP A 155 -5.62 -27.09 11.69
C ASP A 155 -5.19 -26.07 12.76
N ILE A 156 -5.27 -26.47 14.03
CA ILE A 156 -4.87 -25.65 15.19
C ILE A 156 -3.43 -25.14 15.03
N LYS A 157 -2.54 -25.91 14.40
CA LYS A 157 -1.15 -25.49 14.17
C LYS A 157 -1.10 -24.26 13.27
N ASN A 158 -1.94 -24.18 12.24
CA ASN A 158 -1.98 -23.03 11.34
C ASN A 158 -2.47 -21.76 12.05
N THR A 159 -3.36 -21.90 13.03
CA THR A 159 -3.89 -20.79 13.83
C THR A 159 -2.85 -20.23 14.81
N ILE A 160 -1.99 -21.07 15.39
CA ILE A 160 -0.97 -20.64 16.37
C ILE A 160 0.22 -19.94 15.69
N ILE A 161 0.58 -20.35 14.47
CA ILE A 161 1.80 -19.88 13.80
C ILE A 161 1.90 -18.36 13.61
N PRO A 162 0.83 -17.62 13.24
CA PRO A 162 0.89 -16.15 13.22
C PRO A 162 1.38 -15.54 14.54
N PHE A 163 0.97 -16.08 15.69
CA PHE A 163 1.41 -15.58 16.99
C PHE A 163 2.90 -15.82 17.23
N THR A 164 3.47 -16.90 16.69
CA THR A 164 4.94 -17.10 16.77
C THR A 164 5.70 -16.10 15.90
N GLY A 165 5.12 -15.65 14.78
CA GLY A 165 5.66 -14.56 13.97
C GLY A 165 5.69 -13.22 14.73
N ILE A 166 4.62 -12.88 15.45
CA ILE A 166 4.59 -11.70 16.33
C ILE A 166 5.62 -11.84 17.46
N ALA A 167 5.67 -13.01 18.11
CA ALA A 167 6.60 -13.26 19.20
C ALA A 167 8.07 -13.10 18.75
N ALA A 168 8.41 -13.52 17.53
CA ALA A 168 9.74 -13.32 16.97
C ALA A 168 10.11 -11.83 16.88
N VAL A 169 9.20 -10.98 16.40
CA VAL A 169 9.42 -9.52 16.34
C VAL A 169 9.51 -8.91 17.74
N ALA A 170 8.68 -9.37 18.69
CA ALA A 170 8.75 -8.91 20.08
C ALA A 170 10.11 -9.24 20.73
N ILE A 171 10.65 -10.44 20.51
CA ILE A 171 11.98 -10.82 20.99
C ILE A 171 13.06 -9.92 20.39
N LEU A 172 12.98 -9.63 19.08
CA LEU A 172 13.92 -8.72 18.42
C LEU A 172 13.84 -7.29 19.00
N LEU A 173 12.62 -6.80 19.24
CA LEU A 173 12.39 -5.50 19.85
C LEU A 173 12.98 -5.41 21.27
N PHE A 174 12.71 -6.42 22.11
CA PHE A 174 13.27 -6.47 23.45
C PHE A 174 14.80 -6.54 23.42
N SER A 175 15.37 -7.36 22.54
CA SER A 175 16.83 -7.48 22.40
C SER A 175 17.45 -6.14 22.00
N TYR A 176 16.85 -5.44 21.03
CA TYR A 176 17.27 -4.11 20.62
C TYR A 176 17.17 -3.09 21.77
N ASN A 177 16.05 -3.07 22.48
CA ASN A 177 15.86 -2.11 23.57
C ASN A 177 16.83 -2.35 24.74
N ILE A 178 17.09 -3.61 25.10
CA ILE A 178 18.03 -3.95 26.17
C ILE A 178 19.46 -3.54 25.79
N ILE A 179 19.91 -3.85 24.58
CA ILE A 179 21.29 -3.58 24.13
C ILE A 179 21.58 -2.07 24.05
N PHE A 180 20.63 -1.27 23.53
CA PHE A 180 20.88 0.13 23.22
C PHE A 180 20.33 1.12 24.26
N TYR A 181 19.34 0.72 25.06
CA TYR A 181 18.61 1.62 25.95
C TYR A 181 18.44 1.09 27.38
N ASP A 182 18.95 -0.11 27.70
CA ASP A 182 18.84 -0.76 29.01
C ASP A 182 17.39 -0.82 29.56
N GLN A 183 16.43 -1.01 28.66
CA GLN A 183 15.00 -1.07 28.97
C GLN A 183 14.35 -2.21 28.17
N TYR A 184 13.29 -2.82 28.71
CA TYR A 184 12.52 -3.83 27.95
C TYR A 184 11.63 -3.17 26.88
N LEU A 185 10.87 -2.15 27.29
CA LEU A 185 9.97 -1.39 26.43
C LEU A 185 10.07 0.09 26.75
N ARG A 186 10.11 0.90 25.70
CA ARG A 186 10.11 2.35 25.76
C ARG A 186 8.72 2.87 25.38
N ALA A 187 8.29 3.96 26.00
CA ALA A 187 7.04 4.63 25.65
C ALA A 187 7.00 5.05 24.17
N THR A 188 8.17 5.31 23.56
CA THR A 188 8.30 5.68 22.15
C THR A 188 8.24 4.49 21.18
N ASN A 189 8.25 3.24 21.65
CA ASN A 189 8.17 2.08 20.74
C ASN A 189 6.79 1.95 20.09
N PHE A 190 5.75 2.43 20.76
CA PHE A 190 4.38 2.38 20.25
C PHE A 190 3.71 3.73 20.52
N ASP A 191 3.59 4.53 19.47
CA ASP A 191 2.76 5.71 19.51
C ASP A 191 1.31 5.32 19.16
N LEU A 192 0.44 5.32 20.17
CA LEU A 192 -0.99 5.06 20.04
C LEU A 192 -1.79 6.33 19.73
N SER A 193 -1.12 7.43 19.36
CA SER A 193 -1.80 8.66 18.98
C SER A 193 -2.79 8.41 17.83
N ALA A 194 -4.02 8.86 18.04
CA ALA A 194 -5.06 8.92 17.04
C ALA A 194 -5.66 10.32 17.03
N SER A 195 -6.01 10.79 15.84
CA SER A 195 -6.68 12.06 15.66
C SER A 195 -7.86 11.92 14.73
N LEU A 196 -8.99 12.49 15.15
CA LEU A 196 -10.18 12.70 14.33
C LEU A 196 -10.34 14.18 13.94
N ASP A 197 -9.30 15.00 14.13
CA ASP A 197 -9.28 16.37 13.66
C ASP A 197 -8.91 16.40 12.16
N TYR A 198 -9.86 16.84 11.34
CA TYR A 198 -9.71 16.98 9.89
C TYR A 198 -9.51 18.43 9.46
N THR A 199 -9.34 19.37 10.40
CA THR A 199 -9.02 20.77 10.13
C THR A 199 -7.86 20.96 9.12
N PRO A 200 -6.76 20.16 9.16
CA PRO A 200 -5.68 20.27 8.17
C PRO A 200 -6.10 20.06 6.71
N TYR A 201 -7.25 19.42 6.47
CA TYR A 201 -7.80 19.22 5.13
C TYR A 201 -8.77 20.30 4.68
N ASN A 202 -8.98 21.35 5.47
CA ASN A 202 -9.80 22.49 5.08
C ASN A 202 -9.05 23.45 4.13
N SER A 203 -8.39 22.89 3.11
CA SER A 203 -7.79 23.62 2.00
C SER A 203 -8.38 23.13 0.68
N ALA A 204 -8.55 24.02 -0.30
CA ALA A 204 -9.12 23.67 -1.60
C ALA A 204 -8.31 22.53 -2.27
N GLU A 205 -6.99 22.60 -2.15
CA GLU A 205 -6.05 21.58 -2.60
C GLU A 205 -6.39 20.18 -2.03
N SER A 206 -6.52 20.09 -0.71
CA SER A 206 -6.79 18.83 -0.01
C SER A 206 -8.17 18.28 -0.34
N ILE A 207 -9.18 19.15 -0.37
CA ILE A 207 -10.55 18.76 -0.69
C ILE A 207 -10.62 18.14 -2.09
N ILE A 208 -10.04 18.79 -3.10
CA ILE A 208 -10.06 18.27 -4.48
C ILE A 208 -9.38 16.90 -4.56
N LYS A 209 -8.21 16.73 -3.92
CA LYS A 209 -7.48 15.45 -3.89
C LYS A 209 -8.29 14.34 -3.23
N LEU A 210 -8.88 14.62 -2.07
CA LEU A 210 -9.65 13.65 -1.30
C LEU A 210 -10.96 13.29 -2.01
N THR A 211 -11.71 14.28 -2.52
CA THR A 211 -12.93 14.03 -3.28
C THR A 211 -12.64 13.14 -4.49
N ALA A 212 -11.56 13.42 -5.23
CA ALA A 212 -11.15 12.60 -6.36
C ALA A 212 -10.82 11.16 -5.98
N LEU A 213 -10.03 10.98 -4.91
CA LEU A 213 -9.68 9.66 -4.40
C LEU A 213 -10.93 8.88 -3.96
N PHE A 214 -11.81 9.49 -3.15
CA PHE A 214 -12.97 8.81 -2.57
C PHE A 214 -14.06 8.52 -3.60
N VAL A 215 -14.36 9.45 -4.52
CA VAL A 215 -15.34 9.20 -5.60
C VAL A 215 -14.85 8.06 -6.48
N ALA A 216 -13.56 8.08 -6.88
CA ALA A 216 -12.98 6.98 -7.63
C ALA A 216 -13.01 5.67 -6.82
N PHE A 217 -12.64 5.71 -5.53
CA PHE A 217 -12.60 4.53 -4.67
C PHE A 217 -13.99 3.88 -4.50
N ILE A 218 -15.00 4.65 -4.14
CA ILE A 218 -16.38 4.16 -3.94
C ILE A 218 -16.90 3.55 -5.25
N TRP A 219 -16.62 4.19 -6.38
CA TRP A 219 -17.03 3.70 -7.69
C TRP A 219 -16.38 2.35 -8.02
N ILE A 220 -15.05 2.26 -7.93
CA ILE A 220 -14.32 1.05 -8.31
C ILE A 220 -14.55 -0.09 -7.32
N ILE A 221 -14.69 0.18 -6.01
CA ILE A 221 -14.85 -0.87 -5.00
C ILE A 221 -16.21 -1.56 -5.14
N VAL A 222 -17.28 -0.80 -5.40
CA VAL A 222 -18.62 -1.36 -5.63
C VAL A 222 -18.61 -2.28 -6.85
N TYR A 223 -17.97 -1.86 -7.94
CA TYR A 223 -17.82 -2.67 -9.14
C TYR A 223 -16.97 -3.92 -8.90
N TYR A 224 -15.88 -3.76 -8.15
CA TYR A 224 -14.99 -4.86 -7.81
C TYR A 224 -15.70 -5.94 -7.00
N PHE A 225 -16.50 -5.58 -6.00
CA PHE A 225 -17.30 -6.54 -5.25
C PHE A 225 -18.34 -7.26 -6.12
N ARG A 226 -19.02 -6.56 -7.05
CA ARG A 226 -19.97 -7.19 -7.98
C ARG A 226 -19.31 -8.24 -8.86
N THR A 227 -18.10 -7.97 -9.35
CA THR A 227 -17.37 -8.88 -10.25
C THR A 227 -16.64 -10.03 -9.54
N LEU A 228 -16.61 -10.08 -8.21
CA LEU A 228 -16.03 -11.19 -7.44
C LEU A 228 -16.73 -12.53 -7.72
N GLY A 229 -18.03 -12.49 -8.00
CA GLY A 229 -18.85 -13.67 -8.33
C GLY A 229 -18.36 -14.39 -9.57
N ASP A 230 -17.88 -13.64 -10.57
CA ASP A 230 -17.50 -14.18 -11.88
C ASP A 230 -16.06 -14.70 -11.91
N LYS A 231 -15.28 -14.44 -10.85
CA LYS A 231 -13.89 -14.91 -10.76
C LYS A 231 -13.84 -16.39 -10.40
N ASN A 232 -12.84 -17.07 -10.96
CA ASN A 232 -12.55 -18.48 -10.68
C ASN A 232 -12.44 -18.71 -9.15
N LYS A 233 -13.06 -19.80 -8.66
CA LYS A 233 -13.10 -20.20 -7.24
C LYS A 233 -11.73 -20.21 -6.57
N LYS A 234 -10.65 -20.48 -7.31
CA LYS A 234 -9.26 -20.46 -6.79
C LYS A 234 -8.71 -19.05 -6.53
N LEU A 235 -9.10 -18.05 -7.32
CA LEU A 235 -8.59 -16.67 -7.22
C LEU A 235 -9.51 -15.75 -6.42
N ARG A 236 -10.79 -16.12 -6.26
CA ARG A 236 -11.78 -15.35 -5.50
C ARG A 236 -11.30 -14.95 -4.08
N PRO A 237 -10.66 -15.83 -3.28
CA PRO A 237 -10.15 -15.43 -1.97
C PRO A 237 -9.08 -14.34 -2.04
N SER A 238 -8.16 -14.41 -3.01
CA SER A 238 -7.13 -13.39 -3.23
C SER A 238 -7.73 -12.03 -3.58
N TYR A 239 -8.76 -12.01 -4.43
CA TYR A 239 -9.47 -10.78 -4.76
C TYR A 239 -10.21 -10.19 -3.55
N PHE A 240 -10.86 -11.04 -2.74
CA PHE A 240 -11.55 -10.63 -1.51
C PHE A 240 -10.59 -10.02 -0.49
N LEU A 241 -9.40 -10.63 -0.30
CA LEU A 241 -8.36 -10.12 0.59
C LEU A 241 -7.85 -8.73 0.15
N ILE A 242 -7.77 -8.48 -1.16
CA ILE A 242 -7.41 -7.16 -1.70
C ILE A 242 -8.49 -6.12 -1.38
N ALA A 243 -9.77 -6.45 -1.55
CA ALA A 243 -10.85 -5.53 -1.22
C ALA A 243 -10.84 -5.16 0.27
N TRP A 244 -10.70 -6.15 1.16
CA TRP A 244 -10.59 -5.91 2.61
C TRP A 244 -9.33 -5.14 3.00
N SER A 245 -8.22 -5.33 2.28
CA SER A 245 -7.03 -4.52 2.50
C SER A 245 -7.24 -3.04 2.16
N ALA A 246 -8.05 -2.72 1.15
CA ALA A 246 -8.43 -1.34 0.87
C ALA A 246 -9.30 -0.74 2.00
N VAL A 247 -10.27 -1.52 2.50
CA VAL A 247 -11.13 -1.08 3.62
C VAL A 247 -10.30 -0.81 4.87
N ILE A 248 -9.38 -1.71 5.22
CA ILE A 248 -8.48 -1.53 6.39
C ILE A 248 -7.55 -0.34 6.19
N ALA A 249 -7.01 -0.12 4.99
CA ALA A 249 -6.20 1.06 4.71
C ALA A 249 -6.97 2.37 4.92
N ILE A 250 -8.27 2.40 4.60
CA ILE A 250 -9.13 3.56 4.89
C ILE A 250 -9.35 3.73 6.38
N LEU A 251 -9.60 2.64 7.12
CA LEU A 251 -9.73 2.71 8.58
C LEU A 251 -8.45 3.27 9.22
N ILE A 252 -7.28 2.86 8.73
CA ILE A 252 -5.99 3.42 9.15
C ILE A 252 -5.91 4.91 8.85
N ALA A 253 -6.33 5.36 7.66
CA ALA A 253 -6.33 6.77 7.33
C ALA A 253 -7.29 7.60 8.22
N ILE A 254 -8.44 7.04 8.59
CA ILE A 254 -9.41 7.69 9.48
C ILE A 254 -8.83 7.93 10.88
N ILE A 255 -8.08 6.98 11.43
CA ILE A 255 -7.53 7.09 12.80
C ILE A 255 -6.13 7.70 12.85
N ALA A 256 -5.47 7.90 11.70
CA ALA A 256 -4.11 8.41 11.62
C ALA A 256 -3.94 9.74 12.41
N PRO A 257 -2.86 9.91 13.18
CA PRO A 257 -2.67 11.10 14.00
C PRO A 257 -2.40 12.37 13.18
N ILE A 258 -1.72 12.23 12.04
CA ILE A 258 -1.36 13.34 11.15
C ILE A 258 -2.19 13.23 9.88
N LYS A 259 -2.93 14.30 9.56
CA LYS A 259 -3.77 14.41 8.35
C LYS A 259 -3.08 15.28 7.30
N ASN A 260 -2.34 14.67 6.37
CA ASN A 260 -1.59 15.43 5.34
C ASN A 260 -1.50 14.72 3.97
N GLY A 261 -2.26 13.63 3.82
CA GLY A 261 -2.32 12.79 2.63
C GLY A 261 -1.41 11.56 2.71
N SER A 262 -0.38 11.56 3.56
CA SER A 262 0.57 10.46 3.66
C SER A 262 -0.03 9.20 4.31
N GLU A 263 -1.07 9.35 5.12
CA GLU A 263 -1.74 8.22 5.77
C GLU A 263 -2.45 7.29 4.77
N TYR A 264 -2.78 7.79 3.58
CA TYR A 264 -3.39 7.01 2.50
C TYR A 264 -2.38 6.10 1.79
N LEU A 265 -1.09 6.13 2.13
CA LEU A 265 -0.06 5.32 1.51
C LEU A 265 -0.41 3.81 1.53
N PHE A 266 -0.99 3.31 2.62
CA PHE A 266 -1.43 1.91 2.73
C PHE A 266 -2.56 1.54 1.76
N LEU A 267 -3.32 2.53 1.27
CA LEU A 267 -4.40 2.34 0.30
C LEU A 267 -3.84 2.20 -1.13
N PHE A 268 -2.63 2.68 -1.40
CA PHE A 268 -2.12 2.80 -2.77
C PHE A 268 -2.09 1.47 -3.50
N ALA A 269 -1.53 0.44 -2.86
CA ALA A 269 -1.41 -0.88 -3.45
C ALA A 269 -2.78 -1.53 -3.73
N PRO A 270 -3.68 -1.68 -2.75
CA PRO A 270 -4.97 -2.31 -3.02
C PRO A 270 -5.87 -1.48 -3.95
N PHE A 271 -5.88 -0.15 -3.82
CA PHE A 271 -6.58 0.74 -4.76
C PHE A 271 -6.09 0.51 -6.19
N SER A 272 -4.77 0.44 -6.38
CA SER A 272 -4.18 0.26 -7.71
C SER A 272 -4.57 -1.05 -8.37
N VAL A 273 -4.64 -2.14 -7.60
CA VAL A 273 -5.09 -3.44 -8.13
C VAL A 273 -6.58 -3.41 -8.48
N ILE A 274 -7.40 -2.79 -7.64
CA ILE A 274 -8.84 -2.65 -7.88
C ILE A 274 -9.11 -1.79 -9.12
N MET A 275 -8.45 -0.64 -9.21
CA MET A 275 -8.53 0.29 -10.35
C MET A 275 -8.07 -0.39 -11.64
N ALA A 276 -6.98 -1.16 -11.62
CA ALA A 276 -6.52 -1.89 -12.80
C ALA A 276 -7.55 -2.89 -13.31
N ASN A 277 -8.19 -3.65 -12.41
CA ASN A 277 -9.28 -4.55 -12.79
C ASN A 277 -10.48 -3.79 -13.36
N TYR A 278 -10.79 -2.62 -12.81
CA TYR A 278 -11.88 -1.77 -13.30
C TYR A 278 -11.61 -1.24 -14.72
N ILE A 279 -10.47 -0.58 -14.94
CA ILE A 279 -10.04 -0.05 -16.24
C ILE A 279 -9.98 -1.15 -17.30
N GLU A 280 -9.61 -2.37 -16.91
CA GLU A 280 -9.54 -3.49 -17.84
C GLU A 280 -10.92 -3.92 -18.37
N ILE A 281 -11.95 -3.86 -17.52
CA ILE A 281 -13.30 -4.38 -17.87
C ILE A 281 -14.11 -3.36 -18.67
N ILE A 282 -13.92 -2.06 -18.41
CA ILE A 282 -14.58 -0.99 -19.19
C ILE A 282 -14.26 -1.18 -20.69
N THR A 283 -15.26 -1.05 -21.56
CA THR A 283 -15.06 -1.14 -23.02
C THR A 283 -14.81 0.24 -23.62
N GLU A 284 -15.43 1.28 -23.05
CA GLU A 284 -15.35 2.66 -23.52
C GLU A 284 -13.97 3.27 -23.26
N ARG A 285 -13.22 3.51 -24.35
CA ARG A 285 -11.86 4.07 -24.27
C ARG A 285 -11.84 5.47 -23.64
N TRP A 286 -12.83 6.31 -23.94
CA TRP A 286 -12.89 7.70 -23.44
C TRP A 286 -12.97 7.74 -21.91
N PHE A 287 -13.74 6.84 -21.32
CA PHE A 287 -13.95 6.79 -19.88
C PHE A 287 -12.69 6.37 -19.11
N LYS A 288 -11.90 5.43 -19.66
CA LYS A 288 -10.59 5.06 -19.10
C LYS A 288 -9.62 6.24 -19.08
N GLU A 289 -9.61 7.04 -20.14
CA GLU A 289 -8.71 8.18 -20.27
C GLU A 289 -9.10 9.31 -19.31
N ILE A 290 -10.40 9.53 -19.08
CA ILE A 290 -10.86 10.54 -18.09
C ILE A 290 -10.34 10.21 -16.69
N PHE A 291 -10.40 8.95 -16.26
CA PHE A 291 -9.86 8.56 -14.97
C PHE A 291 -8.36 8.86 -14.87
N VAL A 292 -7.58 8.44 -15.85
CA VAL A 292 -6.12 8.67 -15.83
C VAL A 292 -5.80 10.16 -15.90
N ALA A 293 -6.50 10.91 -16.76
CA ALA A 293 -6.33 12.35 -16.88
C ALA A 293 -6.65 13.07 -15.57
N MET A 294 -7.71 12.67 -14.88
CA MET A 294 -8.09 13.22 -13.57
C MET A 294 -6.95 13.08 -12.55
N PHE A 295 -6.36 11.89 -12.41
CA PHE A 295 -5.25 11.66 -11.48
C PHE A 295 -3.93 12.35 -11.89
N ILE A 296 -3.78 12.77 -13.16
CA ILE A 296 -2.62 13.56 -13.62
C ILE A 296 -2.85 15.06 -13.43
N ILE A 297 -4.04 15.55 -13.78
CA ILE A 297 -4.38 16.98 -13.77
C ILE A 297 -4.52 17.50 -12.34
N ILE A 298 -5.13 16.73 -11.44
CA ILE A 298 -5.38 17.18 -10.07
C ILE A 298 -4.09 17.56 -9.33
N PRO A 299 -3.02 16.73 -9.32
CA PRO A 299 -1.72 17.14 -8.76
C PRO A 299 -1.20 18.46 -9.33
N ILE A 300 -1.35 18.69 -10.64
CA ILE A 300 -0.85 19.89 -11.31
C ILE A 300 -1.66 21.12 -10.88
N VAL A 301 -2.99 21.02 -10.87
CA VAL A 301 -3.88 22.08 -10.41
C VAL A 301 -3.64 22.38 -8.93
N SER A 302 -3.38 21.35 -8.13
CA SER A 302 -3.04 21.48 -6.73
C SER A 302 -1.74 22.24 -6.48
N LEU A 303 -0.81 22.30 -7.42
CA LEU A 303 0.40 23.13 -7.28
C LEU A 303 0.12 24.61 -7.54
N LEU A 304 -1.04 24.95 -8.11
CA LEU A 304 -1.44 26.32 -8.46
C LEU A 304 -2.43 26.92 -7.44
N LEU A 305 -2.97 26.12 -6.52
CA LEU A 305 -3.91 26.51 -5.46
C LEU A 305 -3.17 26.73 -4.15
#